data_AF-A0A8J5RL43-F1
#
_entry.id   AF-A0A8J5RL43-F1
#
_cell.length_a   1.000
_cell.length_b   1.000
_cell.length_c   1.000
_cell.angle_alpha   90.00
_cell.angle_beta   90.00
_cell.angle_gamma   90.00
#
_symmetry.space_group_name_H-M   'P 1'
#
loop_
_entity.id
_entity.type
_entity.pdbx_description
1 polymer ?
#
loop_
_entity_poly.entity_id
_entity_poly.type
_entity_poly.pdbx_seq_one_letter_code
_entity_poly.pdbx_strand_id
1 'polypeptide(L)'
;MASDWAEEELINRYAVLMGYLSMAVRGLGFLVVLWTTVVLLGGFVTALGKKDFWCLTIITLVQTAGVFDVFLNEKLSYIRKSFSGFVTTVLGMVFRNENPNCSCLQILVTTVLLVLQLLVLAVSIVILCILGAVYLFGLLIAVGLSLWRLIQHDYAPSSGDANANLAPALKVLYSLALIQGVLFFYRFALRFPAKWIANNVAGHYGFQEEDHAGHKSVMDYLLQTRVECDKNPSFARGRNLVTFAFALMMKPESTSSGDFASGARILDKILQKEEERRNDAELRNDEELRNDK
;
A
#
# COMPACT_ATOMS: atom_id res chain seq x y z
N MET A 1 -30.87 7.10 -11.08
CA MET A 1 -30.41 6.76 -9.72
C MET A 1 -28.86 6.76 -9.66
N ALA A 2 -28.20 7.79 -10.19
CA ALA A 2 -26.75 7.79 -10.45
C ALA A 2 -26.00 9.01 -9.89
N SER A 3 -26.62 9.82 -9.03
CA SER A 3 -26.02 11.07 -8.50
C SER A 3 -25.60 11.03 -7.03
N ASP A 4 -25.92 9.96 -6.28
CA ASP A 4 -25.80 9.99 -4.81
C ASP A 4 -24.44 9.58 -4.22
N TRP A 5 -23.50 9.12 -5.06
CA TRP A 5 -22.26 8.50 -4.58
C TRP A 5 -20.99 9.29 -4.97
N ALA A 6 -21.12 10.56 -5.34
CA ALA A 6 -20.00 11.39 -5.83
C ALA A 6 -18.85 11.50 -4.82
N GLU A 7 -19.16 11.57 -3.52
CA GLU A 7 -18.15 11.74 -2.47
C GLU A 7 -17.37 10.46 -2.17
N GLU A 8 -18.00 9.30 -2.30
CA GLU A 8 -17.29 8.02 -2.20
C GLU A 8 -16.43 7.76 -3.43
N GLU A 9 -16.83 8.32 -4.58
CA GLU A 9 -16.05 8.29 -5.80
C GLU A 9 -14.69 8.98 -5.59
N LEU A 10 -14.61 10.01 -4.73
CA LEU A 10 -13.34 10.63 -4.35
C LEU A 10 -12.39 9.63 -3.68
N ILE A 11 -12.88 8.87 -2.70
CA ILE A 11 -12.10 7.82 -2.01
C ILE A 11 -11.67 6.74 -3.01
N ASN A 12 -12.58 6.29 -3.87
CA ASN A 12 -12.32 5.25 -4.85
C ASN A 12 -11.29 5.70 -5.89
N ARG A 13 -11.44 6.90 -6.47
CA ARG A 13 -10.49 7.47 -7.44
C ARG A 13 -9.11 7.65 -6.81
N TYR A 14 -9.06 8.15 -5.57
CA TYR A 14 -7.81 8.25 -4.81
C TYR A 14 -7.14 6.87 -4.62
N ALA A 15 -7.90 5.86 -4.21
CA ALA A 15 -7.40 4.51 -4.00
C ALA A 15 -6.89 3.87 -5.31
N VAL A 16 -7.62 4.05 -6.42
CA VAL A 16 -7.23 3.59 -7.76
C VAL A 16 -5.95 4.26 -8.23
N LEU A 17 -5.83 5.58 -8.06
CA LEU A 17 -4.61 6.34 -8.38
C LEU A 17 -3.40 5.80 -7.59
N MET A 18 -3.56 5.60 -6.28
CA MET A 18 -2.52 5.02 -5.44
C MET A 18 -2.11 3.61 -5.91
N GLY A 19 -3.08 2.81 -6.37
CA GLY A 19 -2.85 1.49 -6.94
C GLY A 19 -2.03 1.53 -8.23
N TYR A 20 -2.42 2.38 -9.19
CA TYR A 20 -1.66 2.55 -10.44
C TYR A 20 -0.25 3.09 -10.20
N LEU A 21 -0.08 4.05 -9.29
CA LEU A 21 1.24 4.55 -8.92
C LEU A 21 2.13 3.44 -8.32
N SER A 22 1.55 2.55 -7.50
CA SER A 22 2.27 1.39 -6.95
C SER A 22 2.72 0.43 -8.05
N MET A 23 1.84 0.09 -8.98
CA MET A 23 2.19 -0.73 -10.16
C MET A 23 3.27 -0.08 -11.01
N ALA A 24 3.16 1.22 -11.29
CA ALA A 24 4.13 1.96 -12.10
C ALA A 24 5.52 1.98 -11.45
N VAL A 25 5.60 2.27 -10.14
CA VAL A 25 6.88 2.27 -9.40
C VAL A 25 7.51 0.88 -9.41
N ARG A 26 6.72 -0.19 -9.21
CA ARG A 26 7.20 -1.58 -9.28
C ARG A 26 7.69 -1.94 -10.67
N GLY A 27 6.89 -1.64 -11.70
CA GLY A 27 7.22 -1.91 -13.10
C GLY A 27 8.48 -1.19 -13.56
N LEU A 28 8.64 0.08 -13.18
CA LEU A 28 9.86 0.84 -13.47
C LEU A 28 11.07 0.28 -12.71
N GLY A 29 10.91 -0.16 -11.45
CA GLY A 29 11.98 -0.81 -10.69
C GLY A 29 12.53 -2.04 -11.42
N PHE A 30 11.63 -2.92 -11.91
CA PHE A 30 12.03 -4.05 -12.77
C PHE A 30 12.72 -3.58 -14.04
N LEU A 31 12.19 -2.54 -14.70
CA LEU A 31 12.76 -2.03 -15.95
C LEU A 31 14.15 -1.42 -15.73
N VAL A 32 14.41 -0.76 -14.60
CA VAL A 32 15.75 -0.25 -14.24
C VAL A 32 16.73 -1.40 -14.02
N VAL A 33 16.32 -2.47 -13.31
CA VAL A 33 17.18 -3.65 -13.12
C VAL A 33 17.49 -4.31 -14.47
N LEU A 34 16.46 -4.53 -15.31
CA LEU A 34 16.64 -5.09 -16.65
C LEU A 34 17.52 -4.22 -17.54
N TRP A 35 17.36 -2.90 -17.52
CA TRP A 35 18.24 -2.03 -18.31
C TRP A 35 19.67 -2.03 -17.79
N THR A 36 19.85 -2.10 -16.47
CA THR A 36 21.20 -2.23 -15.90
C THR A 36 21.85 -3.54 -16.36
N THR A 37 21.13 -4.65 -16.39
CA THR A 37 21.69 -5.91 -16.89
C THR A 37 22.04 -5.82 -18.38
N VAL A 38 21.23 -5.18 -19.21
CA VAL A 38 21.58 -4.98 -20.63
C VAL A 38 22.83 -4.11 -20.77
N VAL A 39 23.00 -3.06 -19.95
CA VAL A 39 24.23 -2.24 -19.98
C VAL A 39 25.45 -3.05 -19.52
N LEU A 40 25.32 -3.89 -18.50
CA LEU A 40 26.44 -4.69 -17.98
C LEU A 40 26.78 -5.89 -18.89
N LEU A 41 25.78 -6.59 -19.43
CA LEU A 41 25.98 -7.75 -20.31
C LEU A 41 26.29 -7.34 -21.76
N GLY A 42 25.91 -6.13 -22.18
CA GLY A 42 26.15 -5.59 -23.52
C GLY A 42 27.63 -5.26 -23.81
N GLY A 43 28.56 -5.69 -22.95
CA GLY A 43 30.00 -5.47 -23.13
C GLY A 43 30.49 -4.07 -22.75
N PHE A 44 29.61 -3.20 -22.24
CA PHE A 44 29.95 -1.80 -21.93
C PHE A 44 30.74 -1.61 -20.63
N VAL A 45 30.91 -2.66 -19.80
CA VAL A 45 31.55 -2.57 -18.48
C VAL A 45 32.96 -1.98 -18.57
N THR A 46 33.73 -2.36 -19.59
CA THR A 46 35.10 -1.87 -19.80
C THR A 46 35.16 -0.44 -20.35
N ALA A 47 34.06 0.03 -20.94
CA ALA A 47 33.91 1.38 -21.49
C ALA A 47 33.23 2.35 -20.52
N LEU A 48 32.71 1.84 -19.41
CA LEU A 48 31.97 2.62 -18.43
C LEU A 48 32.92 3.55 -17.67
N GLY A 49 32.57 4.83 -17.58
CA GLY A 49 33.27 5.75 -16.71
C GLY A 49 33.18 5.30 -15.25
N LYS A 50 34.25 5.52 -14.46
CA LYS A 50 34.26 5.19 -13.02
C LYS A 50 33.05 5.79 -12.28
N LYS A 51 32.62 7.00 -12.66
CA LYS A 51 31.44 7.66 -12.11
C LYS A 51 30.16 6.86 -12.39
N ASP A 52 29.95 6.49 -13.66
CA ASP A 52 28.76 5.74 -14.09
C ASP A 52 28.71 4.36 -13.43
N PHE A 53 29.87 3.72 -13.26
CA PHE A 53 29.95 2.39 -12.69
C PHE A 53 29.40 2.39 -11.26
N TRP A 54 29.89 3.31 -10.42
CA TRP A 54 29.40 3.46 -9.06
C TRP A 54 27.94 3.90 -9.00
N CYS A 55 27.51 4.80 -9.90
CA CYS A 55 26.10 5.20 -9.96
C CYS A 55 25.20 4.01 -10.29
N LEU A 56 25.55 3.20 -11.28
CA LEU A 56 24.81 2.00 -11.65
C LEU A 56 24.80 1.00 -10.50
N THR A 57 25.94 0.73 -9.86
CA THR A 57 26.00 -0.17 -8.71
C THR A 57 25.06 0.26 -7.59
N ILE A 58 25.07 1.54 -7.21
CA ILE A 58 24.21 2.08 -6.16
C ILE A 58 22.73 1.98 -6.58
N ILE A 59 22.40 2.43 -7.79
CA ILE A 59 21.03 2.36 -8.31
C ILE A 59 20.54 0.91 -8.31
N THR A 60 21.30 -0.03 -8.88
CA THR A 60 20.90 -1.44 -8.93
C THR A 60 20.76 -2.05 -7.54
N LEU A 61 21.65 -1.73 -6.59
CA LEU A 61 21.55 -2.22 -5.21
C LEU A 61 20.27 -1.74 -4.52
N VAL A 62 19.89 -0.47 -4.73
CA VAL A 62 18.65 0.09 -4.20
C VAL A 62 17.43 -0.58 -4.86
N GLN A 63 17.49 -0.79 -6.17
CA GLN A 63 16.39 -1.37 -6.92
C GLN A 63 16.15 -2.84 -6.59
N THR A 64 17.22 -3.62 -6.41
CA THR A 64 17.10 -5.00 -5.94
C THR A 64 16.47 -5.03 -4.55
N ALA A 65 16.92 -4.18 -3.61
CA ALA A 65 16.31 -4.05 -2.29
C ALA A 65 14.80 -3.72 -2.35
N GLY A 66 14.38 -2.84 -3.27
CA GLY A 66 12.97 -2.48 -3.48
C GLY A 66 12.09 -3.58 -4.09
N VAL A 67 12.61 -4.30 -5.09
CA VAL A 67 11.94 -5.48 -5.66
C VAL A 67 11.78 -6.56 -4.60
N PHE A 68 12.80 -6.75 -3.77
CA PHE A 68 12.73 -7.66 -2.63
C PHE A 68 11.78 -7.18 -1.55
N ASP A 69 11.66 -5.88 -1.24
CA ASP A 69 10.69 -5.38 -0.25
C ASP A 69 9.24 -5.66 -0.66
N VAL A 70 8.90 -5.52 -1.94
CA VAL A 70 7.55 -5.85 -2.45
C VAL A 70 7.29 -7.35 -2.36
N PHE A 71 8.24 -8.17 -2.80
CA PHE A 71 8.15 -9.62 -2.70
C PHE A 71 8.10 -10.09 -1.24
N LEU A 72 8.89 -9.48 -0.36
CA LEU A 72 8.95 -9.78 1.07
C LEU A 72 7.66 -9.34 1.76
N ASN A 73 7.10 -8.16 1.48
CA ASN A 73 5.83 -7.72 2.09
C ASN A 73 4.68 -8.68 1.78
N GLU A 74 4.60 -9.18 0.54
CA GLU A 74 3.63 -10.20 0.16
C GLU A 74 3.87 -11.51 0.92
N LYS A 75 5.11 -12.01 0.93
CA LYS A 75 5.50 -13.22 1.69
C LYS A 75 5.33 -13.05 3.20
N LEU A 76 5.52 -11.85 3.74
CA LEU A 76 5.38 -11.54 5.17
C LEU A 76 3.94 -11.57 5.63
N SER A 77 2.98 -11.21 4.78
CA SER A 77 1.57 -11.41 5.09
C SER A 77 1.28 -12.89 5.34
N TYR A 78 1.85 -13.77 4.51
CA TYR A 78 1.75 -15.23 4.69
C TYR A 78 2.52 -15.73 5.92
N ILE A 79 3.76 -15.25 6.11
CA ILE A 79 4.56 -15.58 7.29
C ILE A 79 3.82 -15.14 8.56
N ARG A 80 3.33 -13.90 8.64
CA ARG A 80 2.55 -13.40 9.79
C ARG A 80 1.31 -14.24 10.06
N LYS A 81 0.57 -14.64 9.02
CA LYS A 81 -0.60 -15.54 9.16
C LYS A 81 -0.18 -16.93 9.67
N SER A 82 0.93 -17.48 9.15
CA SER A 82 1.48 -18.76 9.59
C SER A 82 1.96 -18.71 11.04
N PHE A 83 2.62 -17.62 11.43
CA PHE A 83 3.06 -17.36 12.80
C PHE A 83 1.87 -17.22 13.75
N SER A 84 0.85 -16.45 13.35
CA SER A 84 -0.40 -16.33 14.11
C SER A 84 -1.02 -17.70 14.33
N GLY A 85 -1.16 -18.52 13.28
CA GLY A 85 -1.73 -19.87 13.38
C GLY A 85 -0.92 -20.79 14.29
N PHE A 86 0.42 -20.74 14.20
CA PHE A 86 1.30 -21.53 15.07
C PHE A 86 1.18 -21.11 16.54
N VAL A 87 1.10 -19.80 16.80
CA VAL A 87 0.86 -19.26 18.15
C VAL A 87 -0.50 -19.71 18.67
N THR A 88 -1.58 -19.65 17.87
CA THR A 88 -2.89 -20.14 18.32
C THR A 88 -2.91 -21.64 18.58
N THR A 89 -2.18 -22.44 17.80
CA THR A 89 -2.06 -23.89 18.03
C THR A 89 -1.28 -24.19 19.31
N VAL A 90 -0.16 -23.49 19.57
CA VAL A 90 0.62 -23.62 20.80
C VAL A 90 -0.19 -23.15 22.02
N LEU A 91 -0.86 -22.00 21.92
CA LEU A 91 -1.77 -21.49 22.95
C LEU A 91 -2.92 -22.47 23.19
N GLY A 92 -3.51 -23.02 22.12
CA GLY A 92 -4.54 -24.05 22.20
C GLY A 92 -4.07 -25.31 22.90
N MET A 93 -2.85 -25.80 22.65
CA MET A 93 -2.30 -26.96 23.37
C MET A 93 -2.01 -26.67 24.84
N VAL A 94 -1.58 -25.45 25.19
CA VAL A 94 -1.31 -25.04 26.57
C VAL A 94 -2.60 -24.86 27.37
N PHE A 95 -3.62 -24.21 26.79
CA PHE A 95 -4.86 -23.86 27.48
C PHE A 95 -5.95 -24.95 27.39
N ARG A 96 -5.94 -25.82 26.38
CA ARG A 96 -6.92 -26.93 26.21
C ARG A 96 -6.42 -28.23 26.83
N ASN A 97 -5.69 -28.16 27.93
CA ASN A 97 -5.26 -29.36 28.64
C ASN A 97 -6.23 -29.70 29.78
N GLU A 98 -7.23 -30.53 29.47
CA GLU A 98 -8.08 -31.21 30.46
C GLU A 98 -7.46 -32.52 30.98
N ASN A 99 -6.20 -32.85 30.62
CA ASN A 99 -5.54 -34.09 31.05
C ASN A 99 -4.35 -33.82 32.01
N PRO A 100 -4.41 -34.31 33.27
CA PRO A 100 -3.42 -33.99 34.31
C PRO A 100 -2.06 -34.70 34.16
N ASN A 101 -1.90 -35.61 33.20
CA ASN A 101 -0.61 -36.28 32.94
C ASN A 101 0.21 -35.52 31.89
N CYS A 102 0.61 -34.29 32.23
CA CYS A 102 1.46 -33.45 31.40
C CYS A 102 2.94 -33.84 31.62
N SER A 103 3.62 -34.39 30.61
CA SER A 103 5.05 -34.66 30.75
C SER A 103 5.82 -33.33 30.71
N CYS A 104 6.64 -33.04 31.74
CA CYS A 104 7.51 -31.85 31.83
C CYS A 104 8.28 -31.55 30.52
N LEU A 105 8.66 -32.61 29.80
CA LEU A 105 9.30 -32.56 28.49
C LEU A 105 8.45 -31.83 27.42
N GLN A 106 7.13 -32.06 27.37
CA GLN A 106 6.25 -31.42 26.38
C GLN A 106 6.11 -29.91 26.62
N ILE A 107 6.02 -29.50 27.89
CA ILE A 107 5.99 -28.09 28.28
C ILE A 107 7.32 -27.42 27.93
N LEU A 108 8.44 -28.08 28.25
CA LEU A 108 9.78 -27.59 27.92
C LEU A 108 9.97 -27.44 26.40
N VAL A 109 9.62 -28.46 25.61
CA VAL A 109 9.70 -28.43 24.14
C VAL A 109 8.84 -27.32 23.56
N THR A 110 7.59 -27.18 24.03
CA THR A 110 6.67 -26.13 23.57
C THR A 110 7.21 -24.73 23.89
N THR A 111 7.76 -24.55 25.09
CA THR A 111 8.36 -23.29 25.54
C THR A 111 9.59 -22.95 24.70
N VAL A 112 10.48 -23.92 24.46
CA VAL A 112 11.68 -23.74 23.61
C VAL A 112 11.29 -23.38 22.18
N LEU A 113 10.31 -24.07 21.59
CA LEU A 113 9.81 -23.77 20.24
C LEU A 113 9.21 -22.36 20.16
N LEU A 114 8.46 -21.94 21.17
CA LEU A 114 7.89 -20.60 21.24
C LEU A 114 8.97 -19.52 21.33
N VAL A 115 10.00 -19.72 22.16
CA VAL A 115 11.14 -18.79 22.29
C VAL A 115 11.91 -18.70 20.97
N LEU A 116 12.20 -19.83 20.33
CA LEU A 116 12.86 -19.87 19.01
C LEU A 116 12.04 -19.10 17.96
N GLN A 117 10.73 -19.30 17.95
CA GLN A 117 9.82 -18.63 17.02
C GLN A 117 9.79 -17.12 17.24
N LEU A 118 9.73 -16.66 18.49
CA LEU A 118 9.80 -15.23 18.82
C LEU A 118 11.14 -14.60 18.41
N LEU A 119 12.25 -15.33 18.57
CA LEU A 119 13.58 -14.88 18.15
C LEU A 119 13.66 -14.74 16.63
N VAL A 120 13.19 -15.72 15.87
CA VAL A 120 13.14 -15.66 14.40
C VAL A 120 12.27 -14.50 13.93
N LEU A 121 11.13 -14.27 14.58
CA LEU A 121 10.26 -13.13 14.29
C LEU A 121 10.96 -11.79 14.53
N ALA A 122 11.63 -11.65 15.68
CA ALA A 122 12.37 -10.43 16.04
C ALA A 122 13.50 -10.14 15.04
N VAL A 123 14.30 -11.15 14.69
CA VAL A 123 15.37 -11.03 13.68
C VAL A 123 14.79 -10.64 12.32
N SER A 124 13.68 -11.26 11.92
CA SER A 124 12.99 -10.93 10.65
C SER A 124 12.54 -9.48 10.62
N ILE A 125 11.94 -8.97 11.71
CA ILE A 125 11.52 -7.56 11.82
C ILE A 125 12.71 -6.61 11.68
N VAL A 126 13.83 -6.90 12.36
CA VAL A 126 15.04 -6.07 12.28
C VAL A 126 15.58 -6.01 10.85
N ILE A 127 15.68 -7.15 10.16
CA ILE A 127 16.14 -7.23 8.77
C ILE A 127 15.26 -6.38 7.85
N LEU A 128 13.93 -6.45 8.04
CA LEU A 128 12.98 -5.68 7.24
C LEU A 128 13.04 -4.18 7.50
N CYS A 129 13.23 -3.78 8.76
CA CYS A 129 13.43 -2.37 9.10
C CYS A 129 14.68 -1.81 8.42
N ILE A 130 15.79 -2.57 8.43
CA ILE A 130 17.03 -2.18 7.75
C ILE A 130 16.80 -2.11 6.24
N LEU A 131 16.17 -3.13 5.64
CA LEU A 131 15.88 -3.16 4.20
C LEU A 131 14.99 -2.00 3.78
N GLY A 132 13.94 -1.71 4.55
CA GLY A 132 13.03 -0.58 4.30
C GLY A 132 13.73 0.77 4.41
N ALA A 133 14.64 0.95 5.37
CA ALA A 133 15.45 2.16 5.49
C ALA A 133 16.40 2.31 4.29
N VAL A 134 17.13 1.25 3.94
CA VAL A 134 18.02 1.23 2.77
C VAL A 134 17.25 1.53 1.49
N TYR A 135 16.04 1.00 1.33
CA TYR A 135 15.21 1.30 0.16
C TYR A 135 14.76 2.77 0.14
N LEU A 136 14.25 3.30 1.26
CA LEU A 136 13.74 4.67 1.33
C LEU A 136 14.85 5.71 1.10
N PHE A 137 15.97 5.58 1.81
CA PHE A 137 17.12 6.47 1.61
C PHE A 137 17.80 6.20 0.27
N GLY A 138 17.87 4.94 -0.13
CA GLY A 138 18.41 4.53 -1.42
C GLY A 138 17.69 5.17 -2.58
N LEU A 139 16.36 5.28 -2.53
CA LEU A 139 15.57 5.88 -3.60
C LEU A 139 15.79 7.41 -3.71
N LEU A 140 15.99 8.10 -2.58
CA LEU A 140 16.42 9.51 -2.56
C LEU A 140 17.77 9.66 -3.25
N ILE A 141 18.73 8.80 -2.89
CA ILE A 141 20.08 8.81 -3.48
C ILE A 141 20.00 8.51 -4.99
N ALA A 142 19.21 7.51 -5.39
CA ALA A 142 19.05 7.11 -6.79
C ALA A 142 18.47 8.25 -7.65
N VAL A 143 17.48 9.00 -7.14
CA VAL A 143 16.95 10.20 -7.80
C VAL A 143 18.03 11.26 -7.95
N GLY A 144 18.76 11.55 -6.87
CA GLY A 144 19.84 12.54 -6.88
C GLY A 144 20.94 12.19 -7.87
N LEU A 145 21.42 10.94 -7.85
CA LEU A 145 22.44 10.45 -8.78
C LEU A 145 21.95 10.48 -10.22
N SER A 146 20.71 10.05 -10.47
CA SER A 146 20.13 10.03 -11.81
C SER A 146 20.01 11.44 -12.37
N LEU A 147 19.49 12.39 -11.58
CA LEU A 147 19.40 13.80 -11.97
C LEU A 147 20.77 14.42 -12.19
N TRP A 148 21.72 14.20 -11.27
CA TRP A 148 23.09 14.68 -11.39
C TRP A 148 23.72 14.21 -12.71
N ARG A 149 23.64 12.91 -13.00
CA ARG A 149 24.19 12.34 -14.24
C ARG A 149 23.46 12.90 -15.46
N LEU A 150 22.13 13.00 -15.42
CA LEU A 150 21.31 13.65 -16.45
C LEU A 150 21.65 15.13 -16.68
N ILE A 151 22.30 15.82 -15.76
CA ILE A 151 22.76 17.19 -16.00
C ILE A 151 24.18 17.19 -16.57
N GLN A 152 25.05 16.33 -16.05
CA GLN A 152 26.47 16.31 -16.42
C GLN A 152 26.72 15.83 -17.86
N HIS A 153 25.90 14.90 -18.37
CA HIS A 153 25.89 14.44 -19.78
C HIS A 153 27.22 13.87 -20.34
N ASP A 154 28.26 13.71 -19.53
CA ASP A 154 29.59 13.20 -19.91
C ASP A 154 29.64 11.66 -19.98
N TYR A 155 28.66 11.05 -20.66
CA TYR A 155 28.47 9.60 -20.73
C TYR A 155 29.39 8.86 -21.72
N ALA A 156 30.16 9.58 -22.54
CA ALA A 156 30.96 9.01 -23.63
C ALA A 156 32.45 9.30 -23.45
N PRO A 157 33.34 8.32 -23.69
CA PRO A 157 34.75 8.58 -23.83
C PRO A 157 35.01 9.39 -25.11
N SER A 158 35.98 10.30 -25.04
CA SER A 158 36.33 11.28 -26.09
C SER A 158 36.93 10.69 -27.38
N SER A 159 36.97 9.35 -27.53
CA SER A 159 37.65 8.73 -28.67
C SER A 159 37.10 7.33 -28.99
N GLY A 160 36.63 7.17 -30.24
CA GLY A 160 36.49 5.88 -30.93
C GLY A 160 35.09 5.27 -30.89
N ASP A 161 34.60 4.91 -32.07
CA ASP A 161 33.27 4.35 -32.40
C ASP A 161 32.88 3.04 -31.67
N ALA A 162 33.69 2.58 -30.73
CA ALA A 162 33.51 1.30 -30.03
C ALA A 162 32.24 1.24 -29.17
N ASN A 163 31.63 2.36 -28.79
CA ASN A 163 30.49 2.37 -27.86
C ASN A 163 29.44 3.46 -28.15
N ALA A 164 29.09 3.66 -29.43
CA ALA A 164 28.07 4.65 -29.84
C ALA A 164 26.72 4.51 -29.08
N ASN A 165 26.40 3.28 -28.65
CA ASN A 165 25.14 2.97 -27.97
C ASN A 165 25.20 3.11 -26.43
N LEU A 166 26.37 3.37 -25.83
CA LEU A 166 26.51 3.45 -24.38
C LEU A 166 25.86 4.72 -23.81
N ALA A 167 26.17 5.88 -24.38
CA ALA A 167 25.58 7.14 -23.94
C ALA A 167 24.05 7.15 -24.01
N PRO A 168 23.39 6.72 -25.11
CA PRO A 168 21.93 6.63 -25.12
C PRO A 168 21.40 5.57 -24.15
N ALA A 169 22.08 4.44 -23.95
CA ALA A 169 21.66 3.43 -22.96
C ALA A 169 21.68 3.98 -21.52
N LEU A 170 22.74 4.70 -21.14
CA LEU A 170 22.84 5.35 -19.83
C LEU A 170 21.77 6.42 -19.62
N LYS A 171 21.47 7.22 -20.66
CA LYS A 171 20.38 8.21 -20.61
C LYS A 171 19.03 7.53 -20.30
N VAL A 172 18.73 6.40 -20.95
CA VAL A 172 17.50 5.65 -20.69
C VAL A 172 17.48 5.13 -19.25
N LEU A 173 18.58 4.50 -18.80
CA LEU A 173 18.69 3.95 -17.44
C LEU A 173 18.46 5.01 -16.37
N TYR A 174 19.17 6.14 -16.45
CA TYR A 174 19.02 7.22 -15.47
C TYR A 174 17.65 7.90 -15.57
N SER A 175 17.05 8.02 -16.76
CA SER A 175 15.69 8.54 -16.90
C SER A 175 14.67 7.64 -16.22
N LEU A 176 14.79 6.32 -16.36
CA LEU A 176 13.91 5.36 -15.69
C LEU A 176 14.02 5.44 -14.18
N ALA A 177 15.25 5.47 -13.65
CA ALA A 177 15.50 5.61 -12.22
C ALA A 177 14.96 6.95 -11.66
N LEU A 178 15.10 8.04 -12.42
CA LEU A 178 14.55 9.34 -12.06
C LEU A 178 13.02 9.34 -12.04
N ILE A 179 12.37 8.86 -13.11
CA ILE A 179 10.90 8.80 -13.22
C ILE A 179 10.34 7.93 -12.10
N GLN A 180 10.93 6.76 -11.85
CA GLN A 180 10.50 5.88 -10.77
C GLN A 180 10.53 6.59 -9.41
N GLY A 181 11.63 7.27 -9.11
CA GLY A 181 11.78 7.98 -7.86
C GLY A 181 10.80 9.15 -7.73
N VAL A 182 10.57 9.92 -8.78
CA VAL A 182 9.55 10.98 -8.81
C VAL A 182 8.15 10.41 -8.54
N LEU A 183 7.78 9.32 -9.20
CA LEU A 183 6.47 8.68 -8.98
C LEU A 183 6.33 8.13 -7.56
N PHE A 184 7.41 7.60 -6.98
CA PHE A 184 7.42 7.18 -5.58
C PHE A 184 7.18 8.36 -4.64
N PHE A 185 7.89 9.48 -4.83
CA PHE A 185 7.69 10.67 -3.99
C PHE A 185 6.30 11.27 -4.17
N TYR A 186 5.78 11.30 -5.39
CA TYR A 186 4.42 11.73 -5.66
C TYR A 186 3.40 10.86 -4.92
N ARG A 187 3.53 9.52 -5.02
CA ARG A 187 2.70 8.57 -4.27
C ARG A 187 2.85 8.73 -2.76
N PHE A 188 4.06 8.97 -2.27
CA PHE A 188 4.31 9.22 -0.85
C PHE A 188 3.60 10.49 -0.38
N ALA A 189 3.68 11.58 -1.16
CA ALA A 189 2.98 12.83 -0.88
C ALA A 189 1.45 12.65 -0.87
N LEU A 190 0.90 11.84 -1.78
CA LEU A 190 -0.53 11.52 -1.80
C LEU A 190 -1.02 10.75 -0.56
N ARG A 191 -0.13 10.23 0.30
CA ARG A 191 -0.53 9.59 1.56
C ARG A 191 -1.03 10.58 2.61
N PHE A 192 -0.54 11.83 2.59
CA PHE A 192 -0.91 12.87 3.55
C PHE A 192 -2.41 13.27 3.52
N PRO A 193 -3.04 13.51 2.35
CA PRO A 193 -4.44 13.93 2.30
C PRO A 193 -5.45 12.83 2.70
N ALA A 194 -5.02 11.57 2.87
CA ALA A 194 -5.93 10.45 3.16
C ALA A 194 -6.89 10.72 4.34
N LYS A 195 -6.38 11.31 5.43
CA LYS A 195 -7.20 11.65 6.60
C LYS A 195 -8.19 12.76 6.30
N TRP A 196 -7.74 13.78 5.59
CA TRP A 196 -8.61 14.87 5.18
C TRP A 196 -9.72 14.39 4.25
N ILE A 197 -9.41 13.54 3.25
CA ILE A 197 -10.39 12.94 2.33
C ILE A 197 -11.43 12.14 3.13
N ALA A 198 -11.00 11.24 4.02
CA ALA A 198 -11.93 10.44 4.83
C ALA A 198 -12.84 11.31 5.71
N ASN A 199 -12.28 12.36 6.34
CA ASN A 199 -13.06 13.27 7.16
C ASN A 199 -14.06 14.09 6.34
N ASN A 200 -13.69 14.53 5.14
CA ASN A 200 -14.57 15.27 4.25
C ASN A 200 -15.77 14.40 3.83
N VAL A 201 -15.51 13.14 3.45
CA VAL A 201 -16.58 12.19 3.14
C VAL A 201 -17.42 11.91 4.39
N ALA A 202 -16.83 11.70 5.56
CA ALA A 202 -17.59 11.49 6.79
C ALA A 202 -18.55 12.66 7.08
N GLY A 203 -18.08 13.91 6.97
CA GLY A 203 -18.93 15.09 7.13
C GLY A 203 -20.09 15.14 6.13
N HIS A 204 -19.85 14.76 4.86
CA HIS A 204 -20.91 14.68 3.85
C HIS A 204 -21.97 13.62 4.18
N TYR A 205 -21.62 12.55 4.89
CA TYR A 205 -22.57 11.52 5.34
C TYR A 205 -23.27 11.87 6.66
N GLY A 206 -23.07 13.08 7.19
CA GLY A 206 -23.71 13.53 8.43
C GLY A 206 -23.06 12.99 9.69
N PHE A 207 -21.82 12.48 9.60
CA PHE A 207 -21.03 12.20 10.78
C PHE A 207 -20.58 13.52 11.40
N GLN A 208 -20.97 13.76 12.66
CA GLN A 208 -20.53 14.92 13.42
C GLN A 208 -19.02 14.81 13.70
N GLU A 209 -18.33 15.94 13.85
CA GLU A 209 -16.88 15.96 14.13
C GLU A 209 -16.51 15.20 15.42
N GLU A 210 -17.43 15.18 16.39
CA GLU A 210 -17.28 14.45 17.65
C GLU A 210 -17.48 12.94 17.50
N ASP A 211 -18.09 12.47 16.41
CA ASP A 211 -18.27 11.03 16.13
C ASP A 211 -16.97 10.41 15.61
N HIS A 212 -16.02 10.25 16.51
CA HIS A 212 -14.73 9.61 16.24
C HIS A 212 -14.89 8.19 15.69
N ALA A 213 -15.97 7.48 16.07
CA ALA A 213 -16.21 6.13 15.61
C ALA A 213 -16.70 6.10 14.15
N GLY A 214 -17.59 7.02 13.77
CA GLY A 214 -18.05 7.22 12.39
C GLY A 214 -16.93 7.65 11.46
N HIS A 215 -16.15 8.65 11.85
CA HIS A 215 -14.96 9.09 11.10
C HIS A 215 -13.94 7.97 10.92
N LYS A 216 -13.73 7.15 11.96
CA LYS A 216 -12.88 5.97 11.87
C LYS A 216 -13.43 4.94 10.89
N SER A 217 -14.74 4.67 10.87
CA SER A 217 -15.34 3.74 9.92
C SER A 217 -15.13 4.16 8.46
N VAL A 218 -15.20 5.45 8.14
CA VAL A 218 -14.91 5.98 6.78
C VAL A 218 -13.40 5.94 6.48
N MET A 219 -12.55 6.20 7.46
CA MET A 219 -11.10 6.01 7.31
C MET A 219 -10.76 4.54 7.01
N ASP A 220 -11.37 3.60 7.71
CA ASP A 220 -11.15 2.16 7.50
C ASP A 220 -11.60 1.74 6.10
N TYR A 221 -12.71 2.30 5.59
CA TYR A 221 -13.13 2.16 4.19
C TYR A 221 -12.04 2.62 3.22
N LEU A 222 -11.51 3.84 3.40
CA LEU A 222 -10.45 4.39 2.54
C LEU A 222 -9.18 3.54 2.59
N LEU A 223 -8.71 3.17 3.78
CA LEU A 223 -7.49 2.41 3.96
C LEU A 223 -7.62 1.01 3.35
N GLN A 224 -8.74 0.32 3.57
CA GLN A 224 -8.97 -0.99 2.99
C GLN A 224 -9.07 -0.91 1.46
N THR A 225 -9.76 0.10 0.92
CA THR A 225 -9.87 0.30 -0.53
C THR A 225 -8.52 0.59 -1.17
N ARG A 226 -7.70 1.43 -0.54
CA ARG A 226 -6.33 1.68 -0.99
C ARG A 226 -5.49 0.42 -0.98
N VAL A 227 -5.52 -0.38 0.10
CA VAL A 227 -4.70 -1.59 0.22
C VAL A 227 -5.08 -2.64 -0.83
N GLU A 228 -6.36 -2.82 -1.12
CA GLU A 228 -6.78 -3.77 -2.15
C GLU A 228 -6.51 -3.24 -3.57
N CYS A 229 -6.65 -1.92 -3.80
CA CYS A 229 -6.28 -1.30 -5.08
C CYS A 229 -4.77 -1.37 -5.36
N ASP A 230 -3.92 -1.38 -4.33
CA ASP A 230 -2.47 -1.57 -4.45
C ASP A 230 -2.09 -2.95 -5.03
N LYS A 231 -2.98 -3.93 -4.90
CA LYS A 231 -2.85 -5.25 -5.54
C LYS A 231 -3.54 -5.28 -6.90
N ASN A 232 -4.79 -4.81 -6.94
CA ASN A 232 -5.61 -4.82 -8.14
C ASN A 232 -6.47 -3.53 -8.21
N PRO A 233 -6.14 -2.56 -9.07
CA PRO A 233 -6.90 -1.32 -9.20
C PRO A 233 -8.38 -1.51 -9.57
N SER A 234 -8.76 -2.62 -10.21
CA SER A 234 -10.17 -2.89 -10.54
C SER A 234 -11.03 -3.19 -9.30
N PHE A 235 -10.41 -3.40 -8.14
CA PHE A 235 -11.09 -3.64 -6.87
C PHE A 235 -12.07 -2.51 -6.50
N ALA A 236 -11.78 -1.25 -6.86
CA ALA A 236 -12.68 -0.13 -6.55
C ALA A 236 -13.98 -0.15 -7.38
N ARG A 237 -14.06 -0.95 -8.44
CA ARG A 237 -15.23 -0.98 -9.32
C ARG A 237 -16.44 -1.56 -8.59
N GLY A 238 -17.49 -0.75 -8.44
CA GLY A 238 -18.70 -1.14 -7.72
C GLY A 238 -18.57 -1.10 -6.20
N ARG A 239 -17.46 -0.57 -5.67
CA ARG A 239 -17.29 -0.37 -4.23
C ARG A 239 -17.92 0.96 -3.78
N ASN A 240 -18.61 0.92 -2.66
CA ASN A 240 -19.22 2.07 -1.98
C ASN A 240 -19.29 1.80 -0.47
N LEU A 241 -19.67 2.79 0.34
CA LEU A 241 -19.81 2.64 1.80
C LEU A 241 -20.83 1.57 2.15
N VAL A 242 -21.91 1.41 1.37
CA VAL A 242 -22.95 0.39 1.59
C VAL A 242 -22.40 -1.03 1.41
N THR A 243 -21.76 -1.31 0.28
CA THR A 243 -21.15 -2.62 -0.01
C THR A 243 -20.04 -2.93 0.98
N PHE A 244 -19.31 -1.91 1.45
CA PHE A 244 -18.34 -2.06 2.52
C PHE A 244 -18.99 -2.39 3.87
N ALA A 245 -20.00 -1.64 4.29
CA ALA A 245 -20.73 -1.86 5.53
C ALA A 245 -21.36 -3.27 5.57
N PHE A 246 -22.00 -3.67 4.47
CA PHE A 246 -22.54 -5.02 4.31
C PHE A 246 -21.45 -6.09 4.43
N ALA A 247 -20.30 -5.88 3.76
CA ALA A 247 -19.18 -6.80 3.87
C ALA A 247 -18.59 -6.89 5.29
N LEU A 248 -18.63 -5.82 6.08
CA LEU A 248 -18.23 -5.84 7.49
C LEU A 248 -19.21 -6.64 8.35
N MET A 249 -20.51 -6.46 8.13
CA MET A 249 -21.56 -7.15 8.92
C MET A 249 -21.65 -8.65 8.62
N MET A 250 -21.29 -9.07 7.40
CA MET A 250 -21.27 -10.47 6.99
C MET A 250 -20.00 -11.24 7.38
N LYS A 251 -19.03 -10.59 8.06
CA LYS A 251 -17.84 -11.30 8.55
C LYS A 251 -18.24 -12.31 9.63
N PRO A 252 -17.57 -13.47 9.71
CA PRO A 252 -17.83 -14.47 10.76
C PRO A 252 -17.70 -13.84 12.16
N GLU A 253 -18.56 -14.23 13.09
CA GLU A 253 -18.65 -13.67 14.46
C GLU A 253 -17.30 -13.67 15.22
N SER A 254 -16.39 -14.58 14.86
CA SER A 254 -15.04 -14.66 15.43
C SER A 254 -14.09 -13.53 15.02
N THR A 255 -14.49 -12.63 14.10
CA THR A 255 -13.54 -11.72 13.43
C THR A 255 -13.41 -10.35 14.10
N SER A 256 -14.44 -9.83 14.76
CA SER A 256 -14.41 -8.57 15.57
C SER A 256 -15.83 -8.04 15.75
N SER A 257 -16.31 -7.91 17.00
CA SER A 257 -17.58 -7.21 17.30
C SER A 257 -17.57 -5.75 16.79
N GLY A 258 -16.40 -5.13 16.70
CA GLY A 258 -16.22 -3.77 16.21
C GLY A 258 -16.46 -3.60 14.70
N ASP A 259 -16.27 -4.65 13.90
CA ASP A 259 -16.50 -4.60 12.45
C ASP A 259 -17.99 -4.54 12.15
N PHE A 260 -18.78 -5.40 12.81
CA PHE A 260 -20.23 -5.38 12.73
C PHE A 260 -20.79 -4.02 13.17
N ALA A 261 -20.35 -3.51 14.33
CA ALA A 261 -20.79 -2.21 14.83
C ALA A 261 -20.42 -1.05 13.88
N SER A 262 -19.27 -1.12 13.20
CA SER A 262 -18.86 -0.13 12.20
C SER A 262 -19.74 -0.19 10.96
N GLY A 263 -20.06 -1.39 10.47
CA GLY A 263 -20.98 -1.58 9.35
C GLY A 263 -22.39 -1.08 9.66
N ALA A 264 -22.93 -1.45 10.83
CA ALA A 264 -24.24 -0.99 11.28
C ALA A 264 -24.31 0.54 11.40
N ARG A 265 -23.26 1.18 11.96
CA ARG A 265 -23.19 2.65 12.07
C ARG A 265 -23.21 3.36 10.71
N ILE A 266 -22.46 2.83 9.73
CA ILE A 266 -22.47 3.38 8.37
C ILE A 266 -23.88 3.29 7.77
N LEU A 267 -24.53 2.12 7.89
CA LEU A 267 -25.84 1.91 7.30
C LEU A 267 -26.92 2.75 7.97
N ASP A 268 -26.90 2.87 9.30
CA ASP A 268 -27.79 3.74 10.08
C ASP A 268 -27.72 5.20 9.61
N LYS A 269 -26.52 5.73 9.41
CA LYS A 269 -26.34 7.10 8.90
C LYS A 269 -26.80 7.29 7.46
N ILE A 270 -26.56 6.31 6.60
CA ILE A 270 -27.07 6.36 5.22
C ILE A 270 -28.60 6.36 5.20
N LEU A 271 -29.24 5.54 6.05
CA LEU A 271 -30.71 5.48 6.14
C LEU A 271 -31.31 6.78 6.69
N GLN A 272 -30.74 7.34 7.76
CA GLN A 272 -31.17 8.64 8.31
C GLN A 272 -31.15 9.73 7.24
N LYS A 273 -30.07 9.80 6.46
CA LYS A 273 -29.93 10.80 5.39
C LYS A 273 -30.92 10.59 4.23
N GLU A 274 -31.24 9.34 3.89
CA GLU A 274 -32.28 9.04 2.90
C GLU A 274 -33.67 9.46 3.36
N GLU A 275 -33.97 9.27 4.63
CA GLU A 275 -35.24 9.68 5.24
C GLU A 275 -35.38 11.19 5.27
N GLU A 276 -34.34 11.91 5.69
CA GLU A 276 -34.28 13.39 5.66
C GLU A 276 -34.52 13.94 4.25
N ARG A 277 -33.84 13.39 3.24
CA ARG A 277 -34.00 13.84 1.84
C ARG A 277 -35.40 13.59 1.30
N ARG A 278 -36.03 12.49 1.69
CA ARG A 278 -37.41 12.18 1.29
C ARG A 278 -38.38 13.20 1.89
N ASN A 279 -38.23 13.49 3.18
CA ASN A 279 -39.04 14.48 3.89
C ASN A 279 -38.88 15.88 3.27
N ASP A 280 -37.66 16.27 2.91
CA ASP A 280 -37.38 17.56 2.24
C ASP A 280 -37.97 17.66 0.83
N ALA A 281 -38.07 16.54 0.11
CA ALA A 281 -38.68 16.50 -1.22
C ALA A 281 -40.21 16.59 -1.14
N GLU A 282 -40.83 15.94 -0.15
CA GLU A 282 -42.26 16.04 0.13
C GLU A 282 -42.65 17.48 0.50
N LEU A 283 -41.88 18.12 1.39
CA LEU A 283 -42.09 19.52 1.78
C LEU A 283 -42.01 20.49 0.60
N ARG A 284 -41.05 20.31 -0.31
CA ARG A 284 -40.93 21.15 -1.51
C ARG A 284 -42.11 20.99 -2.47
N ASN A 285 -42.55 19.76 -2.70
CA ASN A 285 -43.71 19.51 -3.56
C ASN A 285 -44.98 20.15 -2.98
N ASP A 286 -45.16 20.10 -1.66
CA ASP A 286 -46.28 20.72 -0.97
C ASP A 286 -46.25 22.26 -1.04
N GLU A 287 -45.07 22.87 -1.00
CA GLU A 287 -44.90 24.31 -1.19
C GLU A 287 -45.19 24.76 -2.63
N GLU A 288 -44.75 24.01 -3.64
CA GLU A 288 -45.06 24.29 -5.05
C GLU A 288 -46.57 24.21 -5.33
N LEU A 289 -47.23 23.17 -4.83
CA LEU A 289 -48.69 23.01 -4.93
C LEU A 289 -49.49 24.13 -4.23
N ARG A 290 -48.89 24.77 -3.22
CA ARG A 290 -49.51 25.91 -2.53
C ARG A 290 -49.35 27.22 -3.30
N ASN A 291 -48.23 27.41 -4.01
CA ASN A 291 -47.94 28.64 -4.75
C ASN A 291 -48.63 28.73 -6.12
N ASP A 292 -49.09 27.60 -6.67
CA ASP A 292 -49.85 27.53 -7.93
C ASP A 292 -51.38 27.73 -7.76
N LYS A 293 -51.86 27.96 -6.52
CA LYS A 293 -53.27 28.25 -6.19
C LYS A 293 -53.48 29.71 -5.82
#